data_AF-A0A2P4SS76-F1
#
_entry.id   AF-A0A2P4SS76-F1
#
_cell.length_a   1.000
_cell.length_b   1.000
_cell.length_c   1.000
_cell.angle_alpha   90.00
_cell.angle_beta   90.00
_cell.angle_gamma   90.00
#
_symmetry.space_group_name_H-M   'P 1'
#
loop_
_entity.id
_entity.type
_entity.pdbx_description
1 polymer ?
#
loop_
_entity_poly.entity_id
_entity_poly.type
_entity_poly.pdbx_seq_one_letter_code
_entity_poly.pdbx_strand_id
1 'polypeptide(L)'
;MVLVLLVVAPDPYGEDCRSKMYPPSGPTFKGNVPTYIINLDLPPSKRWDELIRAKKTELKAVIQNIKDIANTFFPSGKIVDIVDHKIVSISS
;
A
#
# COMPACT_ATOMS: atom_id res chain seq x y z
N MET A 1 28.70 -44.95 -11.84
CA MET A 1 28.44 -43.69 -11.11
C MET A 1 27.14 -43.11 -11.62
N VAL A 2 26.16 -42.96 -10.73
CA VAL A 2 24.81 -42.49 -11.07
C VAL A 2 24.90 -41.00 -11.40
N LEU A 3 24.60 -40.64 -12.66
CA LEU A 3 24.42 -39.25 -13.07
C LEU A 3 23.13 -38.76 -12.43
N VAL A 4 23.23 -38.10 -11.28
CA VAL A 4 22.09 -37.44 -10.64
C VAL A 4 21.76 -36.22 -11.50
N LEU A 5 20.91 -36.43 -12.51
CA LEU A 5 20.13 -35.36 -13.09
C LEU A 5 19.16 -34.90 -12.00
N LEU A 6 19.59 -33.93 -11.19
CA LEU A 6 18.67 -33.05 -10.49
C LEU A 6 17.86 -32.34 -11.58
N VAL A 7 16.72 -32.94 -11.96
CA VAL A 7 15.69 -32.24 -12.70
C VAL A 7 15.16 -31.22 -11.72
N VAL A 8 15.74 -30.02 -11.72
CA VAL A 8 15.12 -28.86 -11.10
C VAL A 8 13.81 -28.69 -11.85
N ALA A 9 12.69 -29.03 -11.20
CA ALA A 9 11.38 -28.76 -11.76
C ALA A 9 11.34 -27.26 -12.10
N PRO A 10 11.03 -26.87 -13.35
CA PRO A 10 10.90 -25.47 -13.69
C PRO A 10 9.88 -24.83 -12.76
N ASP A 11 10.22 -23.67 -12.18
CA ASP A 11 9.34 -22.93 -11.30
C ASP A 11 8.03 -22.63 -12.07
N PRO A 12 6.85 -23.04 -11.58
CA PRO A 12 5.58 -22.78 -12.27
C PRO A 12 5.28 -21.29 -12.46
N TYR A 13 5.97 -20.41 -11.73
CA TYR A 13 5.91 -18.95 -11.86
C TYR A 13 7.19 -18.36 -12.46
N GLY A 14 8.17 -19.19 -12.83
CA GLY A 14 9.37 -18.75 -13.53
C GLY A 14 9.02 -18.21 -14.91
N GLU A 15 9.51 -17.02 -15.24
CA GLU A 15 9.36 -16.41 -16.56
C GLU A 15 10.71 -16.18 -17.22
N ASP A 16 10.75 -16.29 -18.55
CA ASP A 16 11.90 -15.84 -19.32
C ASP A 16 12.09 -14.32 -19.20
N CYS A 17 13.34 -13.87 -19.31
CA CYS A 17 13.69 -12.45 -19.20
C CYS A 17 12.92 -11.60 -20.23
N ARG A 18 12.14 -10.64 -19.74
CA ARG A 18 11.38 -9.73 -20.60
C ARG A 18 12.28 -8.61 -21.14
N SER A 19 12.19 -8.36 -22.44
CA SER A 19 12.93 -7.30 -23.13
C SER A 19 11.99 -6.17 -23.57
N LYS A 20 12.53 -4.97 -23.79
CA LYS A 20 11.78 -3.79 -24.30
C LYS A 20 10.62 -3.35 -23.40
N MET A 21 10.75 -3.54 -22.09
CA MET A 21 9.74 -3.12 -21.08
C MET A 21 9.84 -1.63 -20.71
N TYR A 22 10.76 -0.88 -21.33
CA TYR A 22 10.96 0.54 -21.10
C TYR A 22 10.89 1.32 -22.44
N PRO A 23 10.17 2.45 -22.51
CA PRO A 23 9.36 3.06 -21.44
C PRO A 23 8.18 2.18 -20.99
N PRO A 24 7.75 2.27 -19.72
CA PRO A 24 6.70 1.42 -19.18
C PRO A 24 5.41 1.53 -20.00
N SER A 25 4.89 0.39 -20.42
CA SER A 25 3.66 0.30 -21.22
C SER A 25 3.01 -1.06 -21.08
N GLY A 26 1.78 -1.19 -21.60
CA GLY A 26 1.05 -2.45 -21.59
C GLY A 26 0.44 -2.81 -20.23
N PRO A 27 0.06 -4.08 -20.03
CA PRO A 27 -0.82 -4.49 -18.93
C PRO A 27 -0.18 -4.39 -17.54
N THR A 28 1.15 -4.33 -17.45
CA THR A 28 1.87 -4.17 -16.18
C THR A 28 2.08 -2.70 -15.81
N PHE A 29 1.83 -1.76 -16.72
CA PHE A 29 1.91 -0.34 -16.45
C PHE A 29 0.55 0.21 -16.00
N LYS A 30 0.40 0.43 -14.69
CA LYS A 30 -0.85 0.96 -14.10
C LYS A 30 -1.01 2.48 -14.24
N GLY A 31 0.00 3.18 -14.78
CA GLY A 31 0.00 4.62 -14.95
C GLY A 31 1.12 5.33 -14.21
N ASN A 32 1.22 6.64 -14.44
CA ASN A 32 2.22 7.49 -13.81
C ASN A 32 1.86 7.81 -12.36
N VAL A 33 2.88 8.08 -11.55
CA VAL A 33 2.71 8.55 -10.17
C VAL A 33 2.70 10.09 -10.15
N PRO A 34 1.66 10.73 -9.62
CA PRO A 34 1.62 12.19 -9.50
C PRO A 34 2.67 12.69 -8.50
N THR A 35 3.26 13.86 -8.78
CA THR A 35 4.18 14.56 -7.88
C THR A 35 3.42 15.65 -7.12
N TYR A 36 3.70 15.80 -5.82
CA TYR A 36 3.13 16.85 -4.96
C TYR A 36 4.26 17.62 -4.30
N ILE A 37 4.04 18.91 -4.05
CA ILE A 37 5.00 19.78 -3.36
C ILE A 37 4.55 19.94 -1.92
N ILE A 38 5.44 19.61 -0.98
CA ILE A 38 5.20 19.81 0.45
C ILE A 38 5.94 21.07 0.89
N ASN A 39 5.20 22.11 1.22
CA ASN A 39 5.78 23.37 1.70
C ASN A 39 6.19 23.23 3.18
N LEU A 40 7.49 23.25 3.46
CA LEU A 40 8.04 23.12 4.80
C LEU A 40 7.91 24.38 5.66
N ASP A 41 7.66 25.54 5.04
CA ASP A 41 7.43 26.81 5.72
C ASP A 41 6.05 26.87 6.42
N LEU A 42 5.12 26.01 5.99
CA LEU A 42 3.83 25.87 6.67
C LEU A 42 3.97 25.16 8.02
N PRO A 43 3.09 25.45 8.99
CA PRO A 43 2.98 24.66 10.22
C PRO A 43 2.80 23.17 9.90
N PRO A 44 3.40 22.24 10.67
CA PRO A 44 3.35 20.81 10.39
C PRO A 44 1.95 20.25 10.11
N SER A 45 0.92 20.76 10.82
CA SER A 45 -0.48 20.35 10.68
C SER A 45 -1.12 20.72 9.33
N LYS A 46 -0.54 21.66 8.56
CA LYS A 46 -1.08 22.13 7.27
C LYS A 46 -0.31 21.62 6.05
N ARG A 47 0.90 21.07 6.25
CA ARG A 47 1.81 20.69 5.15
C ARG A 47 1.22 19.67 4.18
N TRP A 48 0.32 18.83 4.69
CA TRP A 48 -0.25 17.71 3.96
C TRP A 48 -1.66 17.98 3.43
N ASP A 49 -2.23 19.16 3.65
CA ASP A 49 -3.63 19.48 3.34
C ASP A 49 -3.98 19.24 1.87
N GLU A 50 -3.09 19.64 0.95
CA GLU A 50 -3.27 19.44 -0.49
C GLU A 50 -3.27 17.96 -0.87
N LEU A 51 -2.24 17.22 -0.43
CA LEU A 51 -2.11 15.79 -0.71
C LEU A 51 -3.29 15.00 -0.13
N ILE A 52 -3.65 15.27 1.13
CA ILE A 52 -4.76 14.60 1.80
C ILE A 52 -6.09 14.92 1.12
N ARG A 53 -6.29 16.15 0.62
CA ARG A 53 -7.49 16.48 -0.16
C ARG A 53 -7.56 15.68 -1.45
N ALA A 54 -6.45 15.57 -2.18
CA ALA A 54 -6.38 14.81 -3.42
C ALA A 54 -6.56 13.29 -3.21
N LYS A 55 -6.08 12.76 -2.08
CA LYS A 55 -6.05 11.32 -1.79
C LYS A 55 -7.08 10.84 -0.77
N LYS A 56 -7.98 11.73 -0.33
CA LYS A 56 -8.98 11.49 0.72
C LYS A 56 -9.78 10.20 0.52
N THR A 57 -10.25 9.97 -0.70
CA THR A 57 -11.11 8.82 -1.02
C THR A 57 -10.35 7.51 -0.94
N GLU A 58 -9.15 7.45 -1.54
CA GLU A 58 -8.28 6.27 -1.51
C GLU A 58 -7.85 5.95 -0.07
N LEU A 59 -7.48 6.97 0.71
CA LEU A 59 -7.12 6.81 2.11
C LEU A 59 -8.27 6.28 2.96
N LYS A 60 -9.50 6.80 2.76
CA LYS A 60 -10.69 6.29 3.44
C LYS A 60 -10.95 4.81 3.13
N ALA A 61 -10.77 4.40 1.88
CA ALA A 61 -10.93 3.00 1.49
C ALA A 61 -9.93 2.09 2.20
N VAL A 62 -8.67 2.49 2.29
CA VAL A 62 -7.63 1.73 3.02
C VAL A 62 -7.97 1.62 4.51
N ILE A 63 -8.36 2.73 5.15
CA ILE A 63 -8.75 2.73 6.58
C ILE A 63 -9.94 1.80 6.81
N GLN A 64 -10.96 1.83 5.94
CA GLN A 64 -12.12 0.97 6.08
C GLN A 64 -11.74 -0.51 5.95
N ASN A 65 -10.94 -0.87 4.93
CA ASN A 65 -10.47 -2.24 4.76
C ASN A 65 -9.70 -2.76 5.98
N ILE A 66 -8.88 -1.90 6.61
CA ILE A 66 -8.16 -2.26 7.86
C ILE A 66 -9.16 -2.49 9.01
N LYS A 67 -10.17 -1.62 9.15
CA LYS A 67 -11.23 -1.79 10.17
C LYS A 67 -12.00 -3.09 9.96
N ASP A 68 -12.32 -3.43 8.71
CA ASP A 68 -13.06 -4.64 8.37
C ASP A 68 -12.23 -5.90 8.68
N ILE A 69 -10.94 -5.89 8.35
CA ILE A 69 -10.01 -6.97 8.73
C ILE A 69 -9.95 -7.09 10.27
N ALA A 70 -9.76 -5.98 10.99
CA ALA A 70 -9.69 -5.99 12.44
C ALA A 70 -10.98 -6.54 13.07
N ASN A 71 -12.14 -6.13 12.57
CA ASN A 71 -13.44 -6.62 13.04
C ASN A 71 -13.69 -8.09 12.66
N THR A 72 -13.09 -8.59 11.58
CA THR A 72 -13.16 -10.02 11.22
C THR A 72 -12.49 -10.90 12.28
N PHE A 73 -11.35 -10.47 12.84
CA PHE A 73 -10.64 -11.21 13.90
C PHE A 73 -11.12 -10.86 15.31
N PHE A 74 -11.56 -9.62 15.53
CA PHE A 74 -11.99 -9.08 16.83
C PHE A 74 -13.37 -8.43 16.71
N PRO A 75 -14.44 -9.23 16.59
CA PRO A 75 -15.79 -8.76 16.24
C PRO A 75 -16.42 -7.83 17.28
N SER A 76 -15.83 -7.72 18.47
CA SER A 76 -16.26 -6.76 19.50
C SER A 76 -16.08 -5.29 19.11
N GLY A 77 -15.30 -4.97 18.06
CA GLY A 77 -15.03 -3.59 17.62
C GLY A 77 -14.14 -2.76 18.56
N LYS A 78 -13.80 -3.29 19.75
CA LYS A 78 -13.05 -2.56 20.79
C LYS A 78 -11.68 -2.07 20.34
N ILE A 79 -11.00 -2.81 19.47
CA ILE A 79 -9.66 -2.40 18.99
C ILE A 79 -9.77 -1.14 18.11
N VAL A 80 -10.74 -1.12 17.20
CA VAL A 80 -11.00 0.04 16.34
C VAL A 80 -11.41 1.25 17.18
N ASP A 81 -12.28 1.05 18.17
CA ASP A 81 -12.74 2.08 19.09
C ASP A 81 -11.59 2.72 19.89
N ILE A 82 -10.67 1.90 20.44
CA ILE A 82 -9.49 2.41 21.16
C ILE A 82 -8.59 3.25 20.25
N VAL A 83 -8.37 2.81 19.01
CA VAL A 83 -7.51 3.54 18.07
C VAL A 83 -8.12 4.88 17.68
N ASP A 84 -9.40 4.89 17.32
CA ASP A 84 -10.10 6.10 16.86
C ASP A 84 -10.24 7.15 17.98
N HIS A 85 -10.45 6.72 19.23
CA HIS A 85 -10.82 7.64 20.32
C HIS A 85 -9.73 7.88 21.36
N LYS A 86 -8.83 6.91 21.61
CA LYS A 86 -7.85 7.02 22.72
C LYS A 86 -6.44 7.30 22.26
N ILE A 87 -6.01 6.82 21.09
CA ILE A 87 -4.63 7.06 20.63
C ILE A 87 -4.50 8.45 20.03
N VAL A 88 -5.54 8.94 19.35
CA VAL A 88 -5.59 10.29 18.76
C VAL A 88 -5.48 11.40 19.81
N SER A 89 -5.95 11.17 21.05
CA SER A 89 -5.88 12.18 22.12
C SER A 89 -4.51 12.32 22.78
N ILE A 90 -3.57 11.38 22.54
CA ILE A 90 -2.22 11.40 23.16
C ILE A 90 -1.21 12.16 22.29
N SER A 91 -1.54 12.40 21.02
CA SER A 91 -0.69 13.09 20.04
C SER A 91 -1.09 14.54 19.78
N SER A 92 -2.07 15.06 20.51
CA SER A 92 -2.50 16.48 20.53
C SER A 92 -2.00 17.17 21.79
#